data_AF-A0A0F2L889-F1
#
_entry.id   AF-A0A0F2L889-F1
#
_cell.length_a   1.000
_cell.length_b   1.000
_cell.length_c   1.000
_cell.angle_alpha   90.00
_cell.angle_beta   90.00
_cell.angle_gamma   90.00
#
_symmetry.space_group_name_H-M   'P 1'
#
loop_
_entity.id
_entity.type
_entity.pdbx_description
1 polymer ?
#
loop_
_entity_poly.entity_id
_entity_poly.type
_entity_poly.pdbx_seq_one_letter_code
_entity_poly.pdbx_strand_id
1 'polypeptide(L)'
;LRRGPFVLRYEKDSIGPAVHPFLLVSEWLGIVYALRGERGKAEEVLEAVRRCAGDIGLLGEHVDVETCEPRGNYPHAFSHAGYILLYDALRT
;
A
#
# COMPACT_ATOMS: atom_id res chain seq x y z
N LEU A 1 -0.24 -11.28 8.62
CA LEU A 1 -0.59 -9.89 8.28
C LEU A 1 -0.08 -9.43 6.90
N ARG A 2 1.03 -9.96 6.38
CA ARG A 2 1.59 -9.54 5.08
C ARG A 2 1.15 -10.46 3.92
N ARG A 3 1.05 -9.90 2.71
CA ARG A 3 0.80 -10.57 1.42
C ARG A 3 1.74 -9.96 0.38
N GLY A 4 2.90 -10.58 0.15
CA GLY A 4 3.94 -9.99 -0.69
C GLY A 4 4.34 -8.59 -0.17
N PRO A 5 4.33 -7.53 -0.99
CA PRO A 5 4.62 -6.16 -0.55
C PRO A 5 3.49 -5.51 0.26
N PHE A 6 2.30 -6.11 0.30
CA PHE A 6 1.12 -5.52 0.92
C PHE A 6 0.88 -5.97 2.37
N VAL A 7 0.25 -5.11 3.16
CA VAL A 7 0.01 -5.32 4.61
C VAL A 7 -1.46 -5.15 4.95
N LEU A 8 -2.03 -6.15 5.62
CA LEU A 8 -3.34 -6.07 6.26
C LEU A 8 -3.27 -5.21 7.52
N ARG A 9 -4.32 -4.45 7.80
CA ARG A 9 -4.44 -3.65 9.02
C ARG A 9 -4.41 -4.50 10.30
N TYR A 10 -5.03 -5.68 10.26
CA TYR A 10 -5.08 -6.70 11.32
C TYR A 10 -5.50 -8.04 10.73
N GLU A 11 -5.52 -9.11 11.53
CA GLU A 11 -5.98 -10.43 11.10
C GLU A 11 -7.50 -10.52 11.02
N LYS A 12 -8.20 -9.86 11.95
CA LYS A 12 -9.66 -9.81 12.02
C LYS A 12 -10.13 -8.37 12.25
N ASP A 13 -11.08 -7.95 11.42
CA ASP A 13 -11.82 -6.70 11.52
C ASP A 13 -13.11 -6.88 12.33
N SER A 14 -13.71 -5.75 12.68
CA SER A 14 -15.07 -5.59 13.21
C SER A 14 -16.17 -6.29 12.41
N ILE A 15 -15.92 -6.59 11.12
CA ILE A 15 -16.88 -7.24 10.20
C ILE A 15 -16.46 -8.64 9.73
N GLY A 16 -15.35 -9.21 10.25
CA GLY A 16 -14.86 -10.53 9.84
C GLY A 16 -13.36 -10.56 9.57
N PRO A 17 -12.83 -11.62 8.94
CA PRO A 17 -11.42 -11.68 8.56
C PRO A 17 -11.03 -10.51 7.66
N ALA A 18 -9.85 -9.91 7.88
CA ALA A 18 -9.33 -8.91 6.96
C ALA A 18 -8.82 -9.63 5.69
N VAL A 19 -9.45 -9.34 4.55
CA VAL A 19 -9.15 -10.02 3.28
C VAL A 19 -8.19 -9.19 2.43
N HIS A 20 -8.48 -7.89 2.28
CA HIS A 20 -7.75 -7.00 1.38
C HIS A 20 -6.76 -6.12 2.16
N PRO A 21 -5.48 -6.08 1.77
CA PRO A 21 -4.50 -5.18 2.36
C PRO A 21 -4.89 -3.71 2.23
N PHE A 22 -4.47 -2.90 3.19
CA PHE A 22 -4.65 -1.46 3.16
C PHE A 22 -3.40 -0.83 2.55
N LEU A 23 -3.55 -0.05 1.48
CA LEU A 23 -2.42 0.57 0.78
C LEU A 23 -1.59 1.47 1.72
N LEU A 24 -2.23 2.36 2.48
CA LEU A 24 -1.58 3.21 3.50
C LEU A 24 -0.66 2.44 4.46
N VAL A 25 -1.13 1.30 4.98
CA VAL A 25 -0.35 0.49 5.92
C VAL A 25 0.84 -0.17 5.22
N SER A 26 0.66 -0.56 3.96
CA SER A 26 1.73 -1.11 3.12
C SER A 26 2.81 -0.04 2.85
N GLU A 27 2.40 1.18 2.50
CA GLU A 27 3.27 2.32 2.25
C GLU A 27 4.06 2.73 3.50
N TRP A 28 3.43 2.71 4.68
CA TRP A 28 4.14 2.92 5.96
C TRP A 28 5.25 1.89 6.20
N LEU A 29 5.01 0.61 5.88
CA LEU A 29 6.07 -0.40 5.94
C LEU A 29 7.19 -0.08 4.93
N GLY A 30 6.84 0.37 3.73
CA GLY A 30 7.80 0.88 2.75
C GLY A 30 8.66 2.02 3.30
N ILE A 31 8.04 2.99 3.99
CA ILE A 31 8.76 4.13 4.60
C ILE A 31 9.72 3.62 5.68
N VAL A 32 9.29 2.68 6.51
CA VAL A 32 10.18 2.03 7.50
C VAL A 32 11.36 1.34 6.82
N TYR A 33 11.14 0.66 5.70
CA TYR A 33 12.24 0.08 4.92
C TYR A 33 13.20 1.15 4.39
N ALA A 34 12.68 2.25 3.83
CA ALA A 34 13.50 3.35 3.34
C ALA A 34 14.36 3.97 4.47
N LEU A 35 13.76 4.29 5.61
CA LEU A 35 14.43 4.86 6.78
C LEU A 35 15.50 3.94 7.38
N ARG A 36 15.36 2.62 7.20
CA ARG A 36 16.36 1.63 7.64
C ARG A 36 17.48 1.38 6.63
N GLY A 37 17.49 2.10 5.50
CA GLY A 37 18.42 1.86 4.40
C GLY A 37 18.11 0.60 3.58
N GLU A 38 16.97 -0.05 3.81
CA GLU A 38 16.51 -1.24 3.08
C GLU A 38 15.82 -0.84 1.76
N ARG A 39 16.50 -0.02 0.96
CA ARG A 39 15.95 0.67 -0.22
C ARG A 39 15.22 -0.25 -1.20
N GLY A 40 15.80 -1.41 -1.52
CA GLY A 40 15.19 -2.36 -2.46
C GLY A 40 13.81 -2.88 -2.01
N LYS A 41 13.59 -3.05 -0.70
CA LYS A 41 12.28 -3.46 -0.17
C LYS A 41 11.27 -2.32 -0.19
N ALA A 42 11.73 -1.08 0.02
CA ALA A 42 10.87 0.09 -0.10
C ALA A 42 10.44 0.32 -1.56
N GLU A 43 11.35 0.13 -2.51
CA GLU A 43 11.04 0.19 -3.95
C GLU A 43 10.07 -0.93 -4.37
N GLU A 44 10.21 -2.14 -3.81
CA GLU A 44 9.26 -3.24 -4.04
C GLU A 44 7.83 -2.86 -3.62
N VAL A 45 7.68 -2.23 -2.45
CA VAL A 45 6.38 -1.74 -1.98
C VAL A 45 5.84 -0.65 -2.90
N LEU A 46 6.66 0.37 -3.21
CA LEU A 46 6.25 1.49 -4.05
C LEU A 46 5.77 1.01 -5.44
N GLU A 47 6.54 0.14 -6.10
CA GLU A 47 6.21 -0.38 -7.42
C GLU A 47 4.95 -1.26 -7.39
N ALA A 48 4.77 -2.05 -6.34
CA ALA A 48 3.57 -2.87 -6.19
C ALA A 48 2.30 -2.02 -6.05
N VAL A 49 2.36 -0.93 -5.26
CA VAL A 49 1.25 0.03 -5.16
C VAL A 49 1.01 0.72 -6.50
N ARG A 50 2.07 1.17 -7.17
CA ARG A 50 1.98 1.83 -8.49
C ARG A 50 1.28 0.96 -9.54
N ARG A 51 1.55 -0.35 -9.54
CA ARG A 51 0.91 -1.31 -10.47
C ARG A 51 -0.58 -1.47 -10.25
N CYS A 52 -1.08 -1.20 -9.05
CA CYS A 52 -2.51 -1.24 -8.75
C CYS A 52 -3.20 0.13 -8.82
N ALA A 53 -2.50 1.18 -9.26
CA ALA A 53 -3.14 2.42 -9.63
C ALA A 53 -3.96 2.21 -10.91
N GLY A 54 -5.20 2.71 -10.94
CA GLY A 54 -6.04 2.66 -12.15
C GLY A 54 -5.48 3.53 -13.28
N ASP A 55 -6.14 3.54 -14.44
CA ASP A 55 -5.63 4.17 -15.67
C ASP A 55 -5.29 5.67 -15.53
N ILE A 56 -5.94 6.37 -14.60
CA ILE A 56 -5.70 7.78 -14.31
C ILE A 56 -4.89 8.01 -13.03
N GLY A 57 -4.25 6.96 -12.50
CA GLY A 57 -3.36 7.03 -11.33
C GLY A 57 -4.06 6.99 -9.97
N LEU A 58 -5.36 6.68 -9.92
CA LEU A 58 -6.12 6.66 -8.67
C LEU A 58 -5.92 5.36 -7.87
N LEU A 59 -5.70 5.52 -6.56
CA LEU A 59 -5.53 4.44 -5.58
C LEU A 59 -6.77 4.28 -4.68
N GLY A 60 -7.08 3.03 -4.34
CA GLY A 60 -8.12 2.68 -3.36
C GLY A 60 -7.64 2.67 -1.93
N GLU A 61 -8.57 2.53 -0.99
CA GLU A 61 -8.26 2.30 0.42
C GLU A 61 -7.59 0.94 0.62
N HIS A 62 -8.25 -0.09 0.09
CA HIS A 62 -7.77 -1.45 0.06
C HIS A 62 -7.55 -1.90 -1.38
N VAL A 63 -6.80 -3.00 -1.54
CA VAL A 63 -6.54 -3.59 -2.86
C VAL A 63 -6.77 -5.09 -2.84
N ASP A 64 -7.37 -5.60 -3.91
CA ASP A 64 -7.30 -7.02 -4.24
C ASP A 64 -5.93 -7.33 -4.84
N VAL A 65 -5.11 -8.13 -4.14
CA VAL A 65 -3.70 -8.35 -4.53
C VAL A 65 -3.55 -9.17 -5.82
N GLU A 66 -4.58 -9.92 -6.21
CA GLU A 66 -4.56 -10.76 -7.40
C GLU A 66 -4.99 -9.96 -8.65
N THR A 67 -6.00 -9.09 -8.50
CA THR A 67 -6.60 -8.35 -9.62
C THR A 67 -6.20 -6.88 -9.68
N CYS A 68 -5.55 -6.35 -8.64
CA CYS A 68 -5.35 -4.92 -8.40
C CYS A 68 -6.65 -4.10 -8.33
N GLU A 69 -7.82 -4.73 -8.21
CA GLU A 69 -9.07 -3.98 -8.06
C GLU A 69 -9.09 -3.20 -6.74
N PRO A 70 -9.46 -1.91 -6.76
CA PRO A 70 -9.63 -1.14 -5.54
C PRO A 70 -10.83 -1.67 -4.74
N ARG A 71 -10.70 -1.67 -3.42
CA ARG A 71 -11.74 -2.05 -2.46
C ARG A 71 -11.89 -0.96 -1.40
N GLY A 72 -13.09 -0.83 -0.83
CA GLY A 72 -13.41 0.25 0.09
C GLY A 72 -13.52 1.60 -0.62
N ASN A 73 -13.04 2.67 0.01
CA ASN A 73 -13.10 4.01 -0.56
C ASN A 73 -12.25 4.14 -1.83
N TYR A 74 -12.81 4.74 -2.88
CA TYR A 74 -12.11 5.00 -4.15
C TYR A 74 -12.62 6.30 -4.79
N PRO A 75 -11.75 7.29 -5.09
CA PRO A 75 -10.33 7.35 -4.70
C PRO A 75 -10.14 7.58 -3.21
N HIS A 76 -9.04 7.09 -2.64
CA HIS A 76 -8.75 7.24 -1.23
C HIS A 76 -7.56 8.18 -0.97
N ALA A 77 -7.83 9.36 -0.41
CA ALA A 77 -6.82 10.41 -0.24
C ALA A 77 -5.60 9.96 0.58
N PHE A 78 -5.79 9.17 1.65
CA PHE A 78 -4.65 8.74 2.46
C PHE A 78 -3.71 7.78 1.73
N SER A 79 -4.23 6.89 0.87
CA SER A 79 -3.37 6.01 0.08
C SER A 79 -2.51 6.82 -0.90
N HIS A 80 -3.08 7.86 -1.52
CA HIS A 80 -2.28 8.76 -2.37
C HIS A 80 -1.22 9.52 -1.57
N ALA A 81 -1.55 10.00 -0.37
CA ALA A 81 -0.59 10.65 0.50
C ALA A 81 0.53 9.70 0.94
N GLY A 82 0.20 8.46 1.32
CA GLY A 82 1.17 7.44 1.70
C GLY A 82 2.13 7.08 0.56
N TYR A 83 1.62 6.96 -0.67
CA TYR A 83 2.45 6.76 -1.86
C TYR A 83 3.44 7.92 -2.07
N ILE A 84 3.00 9.18 -1.96
CA ILE A 84 3.87 10.36 -2.10
C ILE A 84 4.94 10.38 -1.00
N LEU A 85 4.57 10.09 0.25
CA LEU A 85 5.50 10.05 1.38
C LEU A 85 6.55 8.94 1.23
N LEU A 86 6.15 7.76 0.75
CA LEU A 86 7.09 6.67 0.45
C LEU A 86 8.03 7.06 -0.69
N TYR A 87 7.51 7.68 -1.74
CA TYR A 87 8.32 8.18 -2.83
C TYR A 87 9.36 9.20 -2.36
N ASP A 88 8.98 10.13 -1.47
CA ASP A 88 9.90 11.11 -0.89
C ASP A 88 10.95 10.47 0.03
N ALA A 89 10.55 9.52 0.88
CA ALA A 89 11.47 8.78 1.75
C ALA A 89 12.53 7.97 0.96
N LEU A 90 12.22 7.58 -0.27
CA LEU A 90 13.16 6.95 -1.20
C LEU A 90 14.10 7.95 -1.90
N ARG A 91 13.97 9.26 -1.68
CA ARG A 91 14.84 10.28 -2.30
C ARG A 91 15.84 10.91 -1.34
N THR A 92 15.65 10.72 -0.04
CA THR A 92 16.56 11.13 1.03
C THR A 92 17.63 10.08 1.27
#